data_AF-A0A4Q3TZM3-F1
#
_entry.id   AF-A0A4Q3TZM3-F1
#
_cell.length_a   1.000
_cell.length_b   1.000
_cell.length_c   1.000
_cell.angle_alpha   90.00
_cell.angle_beta   90.00
_cell.angle_gamma   90.00
#
_symmetry.space_group_name_H-M   'P 1'
#
loop_
_entity.id
_entity.type
_entity.pdbx_description
1 polymer ?
#
loop_
_entity_poly.entity_id
_entity_poly.type
_entity_poly.pdbx_seq_one_letter_code
_entity_poly.pdbx_strand_id
1 'polypeptide(L)'
;MALNLMGPLKLDRGLAEAFVREIAPDLAGRVCSVSFEHSPGRGDPTFTADGTAFDAFIIIRQEDGRKAFLAFELKYSETCAEPEPRMRPRYDDLSNASELFIDSEDPDLRRNPVQQCWRLHMLAQSMIDAGLYDAGRLFVIAPRLNDQVQRATARYQTHLAPPRGDKAGFVNLALEDAIAALALAGDPDQARRLTARYTDLSPVHALI
;
A
#
# COMPACT_ATOMS: atom_id res chain seq x y z
N MET A 1 1.23 9.48 -10.23
CA MET A 1 2.27 9.66 -9.18
C MET A 1 3.07 8.38 -8.96
N ALA A 2 2.40 7.22 -8.83
CA ALA A 2 3.00 5.89 -8.68
C ALA A 2 4.24 5.65 -9.55
N LEU A 3 4.13 5.86 -10.87
CA LEU A 3 5.25 5.67 -11.80
C LEU A 3 6.46 6.57 -11.51
N ASN A 4 6.28 7.79 -11.00
CA ASN A 4 7.38 8.71 -10.74
C ASN A 4 8.11 8.39 -9.43
N LEU A 5 7.40 7.88 -8.42
CA LEU A 5 7.99 7.45 -7.15
C LEU A 5 8.62 6.06 -7.27
N MET A 6 7.91 5.12 -7.91
CA MET A 6 8.27 3.69 -7.94
C MET A 6 9.03 3.28 -9.20
N GLY A 7 8.98 4.10 -10.27
CA GLY A 7 9.71 3.88 -11.52
C GLY A 7 11.23 3.74 -11.35
N PRO A 8 11.92 4.63 -10.62
CA PRO A 8 13.35 4.48 -10.34
C PRO A 8 13.69 3.13 -9.68
N LEU A 9 12.86 2.68 -8.73
CA LEU A 9 13.04 1.39 -8.04
C LEU A 9 12.90 0.20 -9.00
N LYS A 10 12.08 0.33 -10.05
CA LYS A 10 11.98 -0.71 -11.09
C LYS A 10 13.26 -0.82 -11.94
N LEU A 11 13.93 0.31 -12.17
CA LEU A 11 15.11 0.39 -13.03
C LEU A 11 16.40 0.03 -12.29
N ASP A 12 16.45 0.28 -10.98
CA ASP A 12 17.60 0.02 -10.13
C ASP A 12 17.23 -0.84 -8.92
N ARG A 13 17.68 -2.10 -8.92
CA ARG A 13 17.45 -3.04 -7.81
C ARG A 13 18.16 -2.59 -6.52
N GLY A 14 19.36 -2.03 -6.60
CA GLY A 14 20.10 -1.60 -5.42
C GLY A 14 19.38 -0.46 -4.70
N LEU A 15 18.85 0.48 -5.48
CA LEU A 15 17.97 1.55 -4.97
C LEU A 15 16.69 0.97 -4.37
N ALA A 16 16.05 0.00 -5.03
CA ALA A 16 14.85 -0.66 -4.50
C ALA A 16 15.11 -1.37 -3.17
N GLU A 17 16.21 -2.11 -3.05
CA GLU A 17 16.60 -2.78 -1.80
C GLU A 17 16.91 -1.78 -0.68
N ALA A 18 17.57 -0.67 -1.00
CA ALA A 18 17.82 0.40 -0.05
C ALA A 18 16.53 1.08 0.40
N PHE A 19 15.63 1.41 -0.53
CA PHE A 19 14.32 1.98 -0.23
C PHE A 19 13.48 1.06 0.68
N VAL A 20 13.44 -0.23 0.37
CA VAL A 20 12.76 -1.24 1.21
C VAL A 20 13.33 -1.26 2.63
N ARG A 21 14.66 -1.18 2.80
CA ARG A 21 15.30 -1.12 4.13
C ARG A 21 14.85 0.10 4.92
N GLU A 22 14.63 1.24 4.27
CA GLU A 22 14.15 2.47 4.94
C GLU A 22 12.69 2.35 5.41
N ILE A 23 11.79 1.84 4.57
CA ILE A 23 10.34 1.87 4.86
C ILE A 23 9.80 0.59 5.53
N ALA A 24 10.53 -0.52 5.43
CA ALA A 24 10.12 -1.83 5.94
C ALA A 24 11.34 -2.69 6.31
N PRO A 25 12.18 -2.25 7.27
CA PRO A 25 13.42 -2.94 7.62
C PRO A 25 13.22 -4.40 8.04
N ASP A 26 12.08 -4.71 8.66
CA ASP A 26 11.70 -6.06 9.09
C ASP A 26 11.37 -7.02 7.94
N LEU A 27 11.00 -6.49 6.77
CA LEU A 27 10.73 -7.25 5.55
C LEU A 27 11.87 -7.14 4.53
N ALA A 28 12.97 -6.47 4.88
CA ALA A 28 14.07 -6.23 3.95
C ALA A 28 14.75 -7.53 3.51
N GLY A 29 15.27 -7.50 2.29
CA GLY A 29 15.91 -8.62 1.63
C GLY A 29 16.22 -8.28 0.18
N ARG A 30 16.50 -9.29 -0.63
CA ARG A 30 16.75 -9.13 -2.06
C ARG A 30 15.45 -8.80 -2.80
N VAL A 31 15.40 -7.64 -3.45
CA VAL A 31 14.25 -7.27 -4.29
C VAL A 31 14.31 -8.11 -5.58
N CYS A 32 13.28 -8.93 -5.77
CA CYS A 32 13.17 -9.83 -6.92
C CYS A 32 12.49 -9.16 -8.11
N SER A 33 11.50 -8.32 -7.86
CA SER A 33 10.81 -7.55 -8.89
C SER A 33 10.06 -6.36 -8.31
N VAL A 34 9.98 -5.29 -9.09
CA VAL A 34 8.98 -4.22 -8.95
C VAL A 34 8.00 -4.35 -10.11
N SER A 35 6.71 -4.15 -9.87
CA SER A 35 5.65 -4.16 -10.88
C SER A 35 4.60 -3.10 -10.58
N PHE A 36 3.77 -2.77 -11.57
CA PHE A 36 2.73 -1.75 -11.50
C PHE A 36 1.38 -2.36 -11.86
N GLU A 37 0.29 -1.77 -11.36
CA GLU A 37 -1.08 -2.24 -11.62
C GLU A 37 -1.21 -3.75 -11.34
N HIS A 38 -0.63 -4.17 -10.21
CA HIS A 38 -0.43 -5.58 -9.87
C HIS A 38 -1.69 -6.17 -9.24
N SER A 39 -2.13 -7.31 -9.75
CA SER A 39 -3.15 -8.15 -9.13
C SER A 39 -2.65 -9.59 -9.13
N PRO A 40 -2.81 -10.35 -8.02
CA PRO A 40 -2.41 -11.75 -7.97
C PRO A 40 -3.28 -12.65 -8.86
N GLY A 41 -4.46 -12.18 -9.28
CA GLY A 41 -5.37 -12.88 -10.17
C GLY A 41 -6.68 -12.12 -10.33
N ARG A 42 -6.81 -11.32 -11.40
CA ARG A 42 -8.05 -10.56 -11.66
C ARG A 42 -9.22 -11.52 -11.86
N GLY A 43 -10.29 -11.32 -11.09
CA GLY A 43 -11.48 -12.17 -11.13
C GLY A 43 -11.32 -13.56 -10.51
N ASP A 44 -10.14 -13.91 -9.96
CA ASP A 44 -9.90 -15.20 -9.35
C ASP A 44 -10.62 -15.29 -7.99
N PRO A 45 -11.45 -16.32 -7.75
CA PRO A 45 -12.17 -16.51 -6.49
C PRO A 45 -11.28 -16.90 -5.31
N THR A 46 -10.03 -17.28 -5.53
CA THR A 46 -9.03 -17.44 -4.47
C THR A 46 -8.80 -16.11 -3.74
N PHE A 47 -8.86 -15.01 -4.46
CA PHE A 47 -8.69 -13.65 -3.94
C PHE A 47 -10.03 -12.91 -3.85
N THR A 48 -10.07 -11.61 -4.19
CA THR A 48 -11.26 -10.75 -4.09
C THR A 48 -12.34 -11.01 -5.14
N ALA A 49 -12.10 -11.88 -6.14
CA ALA A 49 -13.02 -12.16 -7.25
C ALA A 49 -13.47 -10.88 -8.01
N ASP A 50 -12.59 -9.88 -8.10
CA ASP A 50 -12.85 -8.60 -8.75
C ASP A 50 -11.62 -8.08 -9.52
N GLY A 51 -11.70 -6.82 -9.99
CA GLY A 51 -10.62 -6.19 -10.75
C GLY A 51 -9.59 -5.43 -9.91
N THR A 52 -9.62 -5.56 -8.57
CA THR A 52 -8.74 -4.82 -7.66
C THR A 52 -7.27 -5.13 -7.96
N ALA A 53 -6.45 -4.08 -7.94
CA ALA A 53 -5.02 -4.13 -8.14
C ALA A 53 -4.35 -3.10 -7.21
N PHE A 54 -3.07 -3.30 -6.96
CA PHE A 54 -2.18 -2.34 -6.31
C PHE A 54 -1.49 -1.49 -7.38
N ASP A 55 -1.35 -0.19 -7.15
CA ASP A 55 -0.63 0.71 -8.06
C ASP A 55 0.82 0.26 -8.30
N ALA A 56 1.48 -0.22 -7.25
CA ALA A 56 2.80 -0.84 -7.34
C ALA A 56 2.97 -2.01 -6.37
N PHE A 57 3.89 -2.91 -6.71
CA PHE A 57 4.13 -4.13 -5.93
C PHE A 57 5.60 -4.55 -6.02
N ILE A 58 6.20 -4.84 -4.86
CA ILE A 58 7.59 -5.28 -4.73
C ILE A 58 7.61 -6.69 -4.14
N ILE A 59 8.30 -7.61 -4.82
CA ILE A 59 8.57 -8.97 -4.31
C ILE A 59 9.96 -9.00 -3.69
N ILE A 60 10.05 -9.55 -2.48
CA ILE A 60 11.28 -9.63 -1.70
C ILE A 60 11.57 -11.09 -1.33
N ARG A 61 12.86 -11.45 -1.38
CA ARG A 61 13.37 -12.70 -0.79
C ARG A 61 14.23 -12.35 0.41
N GLN A 62 13.84 -12.78 1.60
CA GLN A 62 14.61 -12.59 2.82
C GLN A 62 15.78 -13.60 2.90
N GLU A 63 16.76 -13.33 3.76
CA GLU A 63 17.97 -14.16 3.90
C GLU A 63 17.66 -15.59 4.35
N ASP A 64 16.64 -15.76 5.19
CA ASP A 64 16.13 -17.06 5.64
C ASP A 64 15.32 -17.81 4.56
N GLY A 65 15.20 -17.24 3.37
CA GLY A 65 14.48 -17.81 2.24
C GLY A 65 12.99 -17.47 2.20
N ARG A 66 12.42 -16.78 3.18
CA ARG A 66 11.01 -16.36 3.15
C ARG A 66 10.72 -15.38 2.00
N LYS A 67 9.52 -15.51 1.42
CA LYS A 67 8.97 -14.62 0.40
C LYS A 67 8.15 -13.55 1.09
N ALA A 68 8.51 -12.29 0.90
CA ALA A 68 7.73 -11.16 1.38
C ALA A 68 7.28 -10.28 0.20
N PHE A 69 6.30 -9.42 0.46
CA PHE A 69 5.91 -8.38 -0.49
C PHE A 69 5.62 -7.05 0.18
N LEU A 70 5.78 -5.97 -0.58
CA LEU A 70 5.20 -4.66 -0.27
C LEU A 70 4.22 -4.28 -1.38
N ALA A 71 2.97 -4.03 -1.01
CA ALA A 71 1.92 -3.55 -1.89
C ALA A 71 1.70 -2.06 -1.65
N PHE A 72 1.48 -1.28 -2.72
CA PHE A 72 1.35 0.17 -2.62
C PHE A 72 0.07 0.64 -3.33
N GLU A 73 -0.67 1.49 -2.63
CA GLU A 73 -1.79 2.29 -3.14
C GLU A 73 -1.42 3.76 -2.95
N LEU A 74 -1.45 4.55 -4.02
CA LEU A 74 -1.04 5.96 -4.00
C LEU A 74 -2.26 6.85 -4.25
N LYS A 75 -2.52 7.74 -3.29
CA LYS A 75 -3.62 8.71 -3.34
C LYS A 75 -3.04 10.11 -3.29
N TYR A 76 -2.99 10.80 -4.43
CA TYR A 76 -2.49 12.17 -4.50
C TYR A 76 -3.60 13.20 -4.33
N SER A 77 -4.53 13.23 -5.30
CA SER A 77 -5.67 14.15 -5.35
C SER A 77 -7.00 13.49 -5.03
N GLU A 78 -7.00 12.17 -4.91
CA GLU A 78 -8.13 11.35 -4.50
C GLU A 78 -8.55 11.64 -3.06
N THR A 79 -9.77 11.26 -2.73
CA THR A 79 -10.50 11.70 -1.54
C THR A 79 -10.92 10.55 -0.62
N CYS A 80 -10.81 9.32 -1.12
CA CYS A 80 -11.44 8.12 -0.53
C CYS A 80 -12.98 8.18 -0.49
N ALA A 81 -13.58 9.13 -1.21
CA ALA A 81 -15.04 9.23 -1.39
C ALA A 81 -15.48 8.78 -2.80
N GLU A 82 -14.58 8.14 -3.55
CA GLU A 82 -14.89 7.59 -4.87
C GLU A 82 -16.03 6.55 -4.77
N PRO A 83 -16.87 6.37 -5.81
CA PRO A 83 -18.05 5.51 -5.72
C PRO A 83 -17.76 4.13 -5.15
N GLU A 84 -18.56 3.71 -4.17
CA GLU A 84 -18.44 2.41 -3.55
C GLU A 84 -18.60 1.30 -4.60
N PRO A 85 -17.80 0.22 -4.52
CA PRO A 85 -17.95 -0.91 -5.41
C PRO A 85 -19.31 -1.57 -5.19
N ARG A 86 -19.79 -2.28 -6.21
CA ARG A 86 -20.86 -3.25 -6.00
C ARG A 86 -20.36 -4.33 -5.04
N MET A 87 -21.05 -4.49 -3.91
CA MET A 87 -20.76 -5.52 -2.92
C MET A 87 -20.84 -6.92 -3.53
N ARG A 88 -19.93 -7.79 -3.10
CA ARG A 88 -19.80 -9.19 -3.53
C ARG A 88 -19.75 -10.09 -2.29
N PRO A 89 -20.39 -11.27 -2.31
CA PRO A 89 -20.33 -12.22 -1.20
C PRO A 89 -18.89 -12.56 -0.79
N ARG A 90 -17.98 -12.62 -1.77
CA ARG A 90 -16.56 -12.91 -1.55
C ARG A 90 -15.88 -11.95 -0.56
N TYR A 91 -16.34 -10.70 -0.48
CA TYR A 91 -15.74 -9.76 0.45
C TYR A 91 -16.05 -10.12 1.91
N ASP A 92 -17.26 -10.60 2.19
CA ASP A 92 -17.64 -11.02 3.55
C ASP A 92 -16.87 -12.28 3.95
N ASP A 93 -16.72 -13.25 3.03
CA ASP A 93 -15.89 -14.44 3.25
C ASP A 93 -14.45 -14.08 3.59
N LEU A 94 -13.83 -13.17 2.83
CA LEU A 94 -12.46 -12.73 3.07
C LEU A 94 -12.33 -11.91 4.35
N SER A 95 -13.29 -11.03 4.64
CA SER A 95 -13.25 -10.20 5.85
C SER A 95 -13.18 -11.08 7.09
N ASN A 96 -14.04 -12.10 7.14
CA ASN A 96 -14.11 -13.06 8.22
C ASN A 96 -12.86 -13.96 8.29
N ALA A 97 -12.43 -14.53 7.16
CA ALA A 97 -11.29 -15.46 7.13
C ALA A 97 -9.94 -14.78 7.36
N SER A 98 -9.81 -13.49 7.05
CA SER A 98 -8.53 -12.77 7.11
C SER A 98 -8.00 -12.62 8.54
N GLU A 99 -8.88 -12.56 9.55
CA GLU A 99 -8.56 -12.21 10.94
C GLU A 99 -7.84 -10.85 11.10
N LEU A 100 -7.98 -9.95 10.11
CA LEU A 100 -7.35 -8.62 10.13
C LEU A 100 -8.08 -7.60 11.01
N PHE A 101 -9.34 -7.86 11.36
CA PHE A 101 -10.26 -6.88 11.92
C PHE A 101 -10.67 -7.25 13.36
N ILE A 102 -10.90 -6.23 14.19
CA ILE A 102 -11.49 -6.40 15.54
C ILE A 102 -12.91 -6.96 15.41
N ASP A 103 -13.68 -6.40 14.47
CA ASP A 103 -14.99 -6.85 14.06
C ASP A 103 -15.03 -6.86 12.52
N SER A 104 -14.99 -8.05 11.91
CA SER A 104 -15.00 -8.22 10.46
C SER A 104 -16.37 -7.96 9.82
N GLU A 105 -17.43 -7.90 10.63
CA GLU A 105 -18.81 -7.63 10.20
C GLU A 105 -19.20 -6.17 10.35
N ASP A 106 -18.32 -5.32 10.91
CA ASP A 106 -18.57 -3.89 11.05
C ASP A 106 -19.01 -3.28 9.71
N PRO A 107 -20.22 -2.68 9.62
CA PRO A 107 -20.74 -2.13 8.38
C PRO A 107 -19.89 -0.97 7.84
N ASP A 108 -19.12 -0.27 8.68
CA ASP A 108 -18.26 0.82 8.24
C ASP A 108 -17.16 0.34 7.28
N LEU A 109 -16.67 -0.90 7.43
CA LEU A 109 -15.68 -1.50 6.53
C LEU A 109 -16.15 -1.55 5.07
N ARG A 110 -17.47 -1.57 4.85
CA ARG A 110 -18.11 -1.68 3.53
C ARG A 110 -18.43 -0.31 2.92
N ARG A 111 -18.09 0.78 3.62
CA ARG A 111 -18.45 2.14 3.26
C ARG A 111 -17.24 3.04 3.07
N ASN A 112 -17.45 4.11 2.34
CA ASN A 112 -16.49 5.20 2.33
C ASN A 112 -16.38 5.84 3.73
N PRO A 113 -15.18 6.27 4.13
CA PRO A 113 -13.99 6.38 3.28
C PRO A 113 -13.04 5.16 3.36
N VAL A 114 -13.42 4.08 4.04
CA VAL A 114 -12.46 3.01 4.42
C VAL A 114 -12.53 1.75 3.53
N GLN A 115 -13.61 1.55 2.77
CA GLN A 115 -13.85 0.31 2.03
C GLN A 115 -12.75 -0.07 1.04
N GLN A 116 -12.06 0.91 0.46
CA GLN A 116 -10.97 0.60 -0.48
C GLN A 116 -9.76 0.03 0.26
N CYS A 117 -9.40 0.61 1.42
CA CYS A 117 -8.35 0.08 2.28
C CYS A 117 -8.69 -1.33 2.74
N TRP A 118 -9.94 -1.55 3.16
CA TRP A 118 -10.47 -2.87 3.52
C TRP A 118 -10.27 -3.90 2.39
N ARG A 119 -10.71 -3.60 1.17
CA ARG A 119 -10.58 -4.50 0.01
C ARG A 119 -9.13 -4.77 -0.38
N LEU A 120 -8.28 -3.74 -0.40
CA LEU A 120 -6.86 -3.90 -0.71
C LEU A 120 -6.12 -4.71 0.36
N HIS A 121 -6.47 -4.53 1.63
CA HIS A 121 -5.83 -5.27 2.73
C HIS A 121 -6.26 -6.73 2.74
N MET A 122 -7.53 -7.03 2.48
CA MET A 122 -8.00 -8.40 2.27
C MET A 122 -7.35 -9.05 1.05
N LEU A 123 -7.16 -8.30 -0.05
CA LEU A 123 -6.40 -8.80 -1.20
C LEU A 123 -4.96 -9.16 -0.81
N ALA A 124 -4.30 -8.29 -0.03
CA ALA A 124 -2.97 -8.52 0.52
C ALA A 124 -2.92 -9.80 1.37
N GLN A 125 -3.83 -9.96 2.31
CA GLN A 125 -3.90 -11.14 3.18
C GLN A 125 -4.21 -12.41 2.41
N SER A 126 -5.12 -12.36 1.43
CA SER A 126 -5.49 -13.55 0.64
C SER A 126 -4.31 -14.16 -0.13
N MET A 127 -3.28 -13.37 -0.48
CA MET A 127 -2.05 -13.90 -1.07
C MET A 127 -1.19 -14.69 -0.06
N ILE A 128 -1.20 -14.28 1.21
CA ILE A 128 -0.53 -15.00 2.30
C ILE A 128 -1.31 -16.30 2.60
N ASP A 129 -2.63 -16.21 2.73
CA ASP A 129 -3.49 -17.37 2.99
C ASP A 129 -3.41 -18.42 1.88
N ALA A 130 -3.20 -18.00 0.63
CA ALA A 130 -2.97 -18.87 -0.51
C ALA A 130 -1.54 -19.46 -0.60
N GLY A 131 -0.65 -19.12 0.35
CA GLY A 131 0.73 -19.62 0.40
C GLY A 131 1.66 -19.03 -0.68
N LEU A 132 1.29 -17.91 -1.30
CA LEU A 132 2.15 -17.25 -2.29
C LEU A 132 3.32 -16.51 -1.64
N TYR A 133 3.08 -15.96 -0.46
CA TYR A 133 4.05 -15.21 0.35
C TYR A 133 3.91 -15.58 1.82
N ASP A 134 5.00 -15.45 2.57
CA ASP A 134 5.07 -15.74 4.00
C ASP A 134 4.73 -14.50 4.86
N ALA A 135 4.90 -13.30 4.30
CA ALA A 135 4.59 -12.03 4.95
C ALA A 135 4.35 -10.92 3.92
N GLY A 136 3.71 -9.83 4.33
CA GLY A 136 3.64 -8.64 3.49
C GLY A 136 3.04 -7.44 4.18
N ARG A 137 3.06 -6.29 3.48
CA ARG A 137 2.55 -5.03 3.99
C ARG A 137 1.91 -4.21 2.89
N LEU A 138 0.70 -3.73 3.15
CA LEU A 138 0.01 -2.72 2.33
C LEU A 138 0.40 -1.32 2.83
N PHE A 139 0.95 -0.52 1.92
CA PHE A 139 1.20 0.89 2.11
C PHE A 139 0.14 1.70 1.37
N VAL A 140 -0.54 2.59 2.07
CA VAL A 140 -1.29 3.70 1.46
C VAL A 140 -0.42 4.94 1.56
N ILE A 141 -0.11 5.56 0.41
CA ILE A 141 0.74 6.74 0.34
C ILE A 141 -0.06 7.93 -0.14
N ALA A 142 -0.08 9.00 0.65
CA ALA A 142 -0.72 10.27 0.29
C ALA A 142 0.05 11.47 0.84
N PRO A 143 -0.04 12.65 0.21
CA PRO A 143 0.49 13.88 0.78
C PRO A 143 0.01 14.07 2.21
N ARG A 144 0.89 14.58 3.08
CA ARG A 144 0.52 14.88 4.48
C ARG A 144 -0.65 15.86 4.57
N LEU A 145 -0.75 16.77 3.61
CA LEU A 145 -1.82 17.77 3.51
C LEU A 145 -3.10 17.24 2.84
N ASN A 146 -3.14 15.99 2.37
CA ASN A 146 -4.40 15.37 1.92
C ASN A 146 -5.18 14.86 3.14
N ASP A 147 -5.79 15.79 3.89
CA ASP A 147 -6.52 15.51 5.13
C ASP A 147 -7.67 14.50 4.97
N GLN A 148 -8.20 14.33 3.76
CA GLN A 148 -9.25 13.37 3.48
C GLN A 148 -8.70 11.94 3.54
N VAL A 149 -7.61 11.68 2.84
CA VAL A 149 -6.95 10.36 2.87
C VAL A 149 -6.34 10.10 4.25
N GLN A 150 -5.70 11.10 4.87
CA GLN A 150 -5.11 10.93 6.21
C GLN A 150 -6.17 10.56 7.26
N ARG A 151 -7.36 11.16 7.21
CA ARG A 151 -8.47 10.79 8.10
C ARG A 151 -9.07 9.44 7.75
N ALA A 152 -9.17 9.10 6.46
CA ALA A 152 -9.69 7.82 6.01
C ALA A 152 -8.82 6.65 6.48
N THR A 153 -7.50 6.75 6.31
CA THR A 153 -6.56 5.71 6.77
C THR A 153 -6.51 5.62 8.29
N ALA A 154 -6.53 6.75 9.00
CA ALA A 154 -6.60 6.76 10.46
C ALA A 154 -7.88 6.09 10.98
N ARG A 155 -9.04 6.38 10.36
CA ARG A 155 -10.29 5.68 10.67
C ARG A 155 -10.21 4.20 10.34
N TYR A 156 -9.67 3.83 9.18
CA TYR A 156 -9.51 2.42 8.83
C TYR A 156 -8.67 1.65 9.85
N GLN A 157 -7.58 2.27 10.34
CA GLN A 157 -6.71 1.66 11.36
C GLN A 157 -7.43 1.37 12.68
N THR A 158 -8.53 2.07 13.03
CA THR A 158 -9.29 1.76 14.26
C THR A 158 -10.09 0.47 14.16
N HIS A 159 -10.29 -0.09 12.97
CA HIS A 159 -10.95 -1.39 12.78
C HIS A 159 -9.97 -2.57 12.80
N LEU A 160 -8.66 -2.32 12.77
CA LEU A 160 -7.65 -3.37 12.66
C LEU A 160 -7.38 -4.06 14.00
N ALA A 161 -7.31 -5.39 13.97
CA ALA A 161 -6.80 -6.17 15.08
C ALA A 161 -5.31 -5.86 15.32
N PRO A 162 -4.76 -6.16 16.51
CA PRO A 162 -3.34 -5.99 16.78
C PRO A 162 -2.46 -6.70 15.72
N PRO A 163 -1.34 -6.07 15.28
CA PRO A 163 -0.47 -6.67 14.27
C PRO A 163 0.04 -8.05 14.67
N ARG A 164 0.06 -8.98 13.71
CA ARG A 164 0.65 -10.32 13.85
C ARG A 164 1.61 -10.58 12.70
N GLY A 165 2.71 -11.29 12.96
CA GLY A 165 3.77 -11.53 11.98
C GLY A 165 3.37 -12.43 10.80
N ASP A 166 2.27 -13.17 10.94
CA ASP A 166 1.68 -14.05 9.92
C ASP A 166 0.53 -13.37 9.14
N LYS A 167 0.23 -12.10 9.43
CA LYS A 167 -0.80 -11.31 8.75
C LYS A 167 -0.17 -10.17 7.95
N ALA A 168 -0.85 -9.77 6.89
CA ALA A 168 -0.48 -8.59 6.14
C ALA A 168 -0.55 -7.37 7.06
N GLY A 169 0.51 -6.55 7.08
CA GLY A 169 0.51 -5.28 7.80
C GLY A 169 -0.16 -4.18 6.98
N PHE A 170 -0.63 -3.14 7.66
CA PHE A 170 -1.13 -1.91 7.04
C PHE A 170 -0.34 -0.70 7.52
N VAL A 171 0.12 0.14 6.60
CA VAL A 171 0.83 1.38 6.89
C VAL A 171 0.27 2.51 6.06
N ASN A 172 -0.07 3.62 6.71
CA ASN A 172 -0.23 4.91 6.06
C ASN A 172 1.11 5.64 6.11
N LEU A 173 1.74 5.84 4.95
CA LEU A 173 3.03 6.50 4.82
C LEU A 173 2.83 7.83 4.09
N ALA A 174 3.18 8.95 4.71
CA ALA A 174 3.06 10.22 4.02
C ALA A 174 3.99 10.26 2.80
N LEU A 175 3.53 10.91 1.72
CA LEU A 175 4.29 11.02 0.48
C LEU A 175 5.66 11.67 0.71
N GLU A 176 5.71 12.66 1.60
CA GLU A 176 6.93 13.36 2.00
C GLU A 176 7.94 12.38 2.63
N ASP A 177 7.48 11.45 3.47
CA ASP A 177 8.33 10.46 4.12
C ASP A 177 8.81 9.40 3.12
N ALA A 178 7.95 9.01 2.17
CA ALA A 178 8.35 8.14 1.06
C ALA A 178 9.40 8.82 0.16
N ILE A 179 9.26 10.12 -0.13
CA ILE A 179 10.26 10.88 -0.88
C ILE A 179 11.58 10.98 -0.10
N ALA A 180 11.51 11.21 1.22
CA ALA A 180 12.69 11.24 2.07
C ALA A 180 13.41 9.87 2.10
N ALA A 181 12.65 8.77 2.19
CA ALA A 181 13.21 7.43 2.10
C ALA A 181 13.90 7.17 0.75
N LEU A 182 13.37 7.69 -0.37
CA LEU A 182 14.04 7.60 -1.67
C LEU A 182 15.38 8.36 -1.69
N ALA A 183 15.44 9.54 -1.06
CA ALA A 183 16.67 10.30 -0.93
C ALA A 183 17.72 9.53 -0.12
N LEU A 184 17.32 8.98 1.03
CA LEU A 184 18.18 8.18 1.91
C LEU A 184 18.64 6.89 1.25
N ALA A 185 17.79 6.28 0.41
CA ALA A 185 18.11 5.09 -0.37
C ALA A 185 19.16 5.32 -1.46
N GLY A 186 19.45 6.58 -1.81
CA GLY A 186 20.53 6.95 -2.73
C GLY A 186 20.11 7.75 -3.97
N ASP A 187 18.85 8.22 -4.05
CA ASP A 187 18.39 9.08 -5.16
C ASP A 187 17.87 10.45 -4.69
N PRO A 188 18.75 11.30 -4.14
CA PRO A 188 18.37 12.63 -3.66
C PRO A 188 17.94 13.58 -4.80
N ASP A 189 18.40 13.34 -6.02
CA ASP A 189 18.01 14.15 -7.19
C ASP A 189 16.55 13.91 -7.58
N GLN A 190 16.14 12.64 -7.69
CA GLN A 190 14.75 12.32 -7.93
C GLN A 190 13.87 12.75 -6.77
N ALA A 191 14.32 12.57 -5.53
CA ALA A 191 13.58 13.03 -4.36
C ALA A 191 13.30 14.54 -4.42
N ARG A 192 14.31 15.38 -4.73
CA ARG A 192 14.13 16.82 -4.94
C ARG A 192 13.11 17.14 -6.03
N ARG A 193 13.15 16.42 -7.17
CA ARG A 193 12.19 16.61 -8.27
C ARG A 193 10.76 16.25 -7.85
N LEU A 194 10.60 15.18 -7.07
CA LEU A 194 9.30 14.77 -6.54
C LEU A 194 8.77 15.79 -5.54
N THR A 195 9.61 16.28 -4.61
CA THR A 195 9.25 17.33 -3.65
C THR A 195 8.73 18.56 -4.37
N ALA A 196 9.52 19.11 -5.31
CA ALA A 196 9.16 20.31 -6.06
C ALA A 196 7.86 20.15 -6.87
N ARG A 197 7.56 18.92 -7.32
CA ARG A 197 6.39 18.65 -8.16
C ARG A 197 5.13 18.34 -7.36
N TYR A 198 5.26 17.66 -6.22
CA TYR A 198 4.13 17.03 -5.55
C TYR A 198 3.87 17.51 -4.12
N THR A 199 4.85 18.08 -3.43
CA THR A 199 4.68 18.43 -2.01
C THR A 199 5.02 19.89 -1.70
N ASP A 200 5.79 20.55 -2.57
CA ASP A 200 6.03 21.99 -2.47
C ASP A 200 4.86 22.79 -3.07
N LEU A 201 3.96 23.24 -2.20
CA LEU A 201 2.85 24.12 -2.56
C LEU A 201 3.19 25.62 -2.40
N SER A 202 4.43 25.97 -2.01
CA SER A 202 4.82 27.36 -1.84
C SER A 202 4.61 28.23 -3.09
N PRO A 203 4.81 27.73 -4.34
CA PRO A 203 4.51 28.53 -5.53
C PRO A 203 3.02 28.83 -5.69
N VAL A 204 2.14 27.95 -5.22
CA VAL A 204 0.68 28.15 -5.25
C VAL A 204 0.26 29.10 -4.13
N HIS A 205 0.78 28.90 -2.92
CA HIS A 205 0.49 29.79 -1.79
C HIS A 205 0.96 31.23 -2.02
N ALA A 206 2.01 31.44 -2.80
CA ALA A 206 2.46 32.79 -3.16
C ALA A 206 1.49 33.55 -4.09
N LEU A 207 0.46 32.89 -4.64
CA LEU A 207 -0.53 33.48 -5.54
C LEU A 207 -1.82 33.92 -4.83
N ILE A 208 -1.98 33.62 -3.54
CA ILE A 208 -3.15 33.94 -2.70
C ILE A 208 -2.79 34.88 -1.56
#